data_AF-S4NS89-F1
#
_entry.id   AF-S4NS89-F1
#
_cell.length_a   1.000
_cell.length_b   1.000
_cell.length_c   1.000
_cell.angle_alpha   90.00
_cell.angle_beta   90.00
_cell.angle_gamma   90.00
#
_symmetry.space_group_name_H-M   'P 1'
#
loop_
_entity.id
_entity.type
_entity.pdbx_description
1 polymer ?
#
loop_
_entity_poly.entity_id
_entity_poly.type
_entity_poly.pdbx_seq_one_letter_code
_entity_poly.pdbx_strand_id
1 'polypeptide(L)'
;KQYLKENNVDLQLNSKVEELEFIDSSLVNVKKGNGEVLPANHVYSSIPSHALAKLVSKQHPELSKLLSDIPFVTVGIVNLYFSTQKPLITPAFGFLVPPIENS
;
A
#
# COMPACT_ATOMS: atom_id res chain seq x y z
N LYS A 1 -5.98 -10.28 -13.42
CA LYS A 1 -7.28 -10.70 -12.82
C LYS A 1 -7.74 -12.05 -13.34
N GLN A 2 -7.63 -12.32 -14.65
CA GLN A 2 -8.06 -13.59 -15.24
C GLN A 2 -7.39 -14.82 -14.61
N TYR A 3 -6.06 -14.84 -14.49
CA TYR A 3 -5.32 -15.91 -13.83
C TYR A 3 -5.83 -16.23 -12.41
N LEU A 4 -6.13 -15.22 -11.58
CA LEU A 4 -6.62 -15.44 -10.22
C LEU A 4 -8.02 -16.07 -10.20
N LYS A 5 -8.90 -15.66 -11.12
CA LYS A 5 -10.24 -16.24 -11.26
C LYS A 5 -10.17 -17.69 -11.75
N GLU A 6 -9.30 -17.97 -12.72
CA GLU A 6 -9.06 -19.33 -13.24
C GLU A 6 -8.52 -20.28 -12.15
N ASN A 7 -7.85 -19.73 -11.14
CA ASN A 7 -7.35 -20.47 -9.97
C ASN A 7 -8.28 -20.36 -8.74
N ASN A 8 -9.55 -19.97 -8.91
CA ASN A 8 -10.56 -19.88 -7.84
C ASN A 8 -10.15 -19.02 -6.63
N VAL A 9 -9.37 -17.96 -6.87
CA VAL A 9 -9.00 -17.00 -5.82
C VAL A 9 -10.12 -15.97 -5.66
N ASP A 10 -10.66 -15.86 -4.45
CA ASP A 10 -11.59 -14.78 -4.10
C ASP A 10 -10.85 -13.44 -4.02
N LEU A 11 -11.32 -12.44 -4.78
CA LEU A 11 -10.69 -11.14 -4.91
C LEU A 11 -11.69 -10.05 -4.57
N GLN A 12 -11.50 -9.45 -3.39
CA GLN A 12 -12.37 -8.41 -2.88
C GLN A 12 -11.74 -7.03 -3.06
N LEU A 13 -12.27 -6.26 -4.01
CA LEU A 13 -11.84 -4.88 -4.27
C LEU A 13 -12.68 -3.90 -3.46
N ASN A 14 -12.11 -2.73 -3.16
CA ASN A 14 -12.75 -1.69 -2.33
C ASN A 14 -13.09 -2.16 -0.90
N SER A 15 -12.49 -3.26 -0.45
CA SER A 15 -12.67 -3.82 0.89
C SER A 15 -11.49 -3.43 1.77
N LYS A 16 -11.60 -2.29 2.45
CA LYS A 16 -10.58 -1.83 3.40
C LYS A 16 -10.65 -2.66 4.69
N VAL A 17 -9.51 -3.22 5.09
CA VAL A 17 -9.32 -3.81 6.42
C VAL A 17 -9.05 -2.70 7.43
N GLU A 18 -9.73 -2.73 8.55
CA GLU A 18 -9.61 -1.74 9.62
C GLU A 18 -8.90 -2.28 10.86
N GLU A 19 -8.96 -3.60 11.08
CA GLU A 19 -8.35 -4.22 12.23
C GLU A 19 -8.00 -5.69 11.95
N LEU A 20 -6.88 -6.14 12.51
CA LEU A 20 -6.50 -7.54 12.59
C LEU A 20 -6.55 -7.97 14.05
N GLU A 21 -7.35 -8.99 14.33
CA GLU A 21 -7.49 -9.56 15.67
C GLU A 21 -7.02 -11.01 15.69
N PHE A 22 -5.86 -11.25 16.29
CA PHE A 22 -5.28 -12.56 16.53
C PHE A 22 -5.97 -13.18 17.75
N ILE A 23 -6.77 -14.23 17.52
CA ILE A 23 -7.53 -14.90 18.59
C ILE A 23 -6.64 -15.93 19.29
N ASP A 24 -5.98 -16.76 18.48
CA ASP A 24 -5.02 -17.77 18.91
C ASP A 24 -3.95 -18.01 17.84
N SER A 25 -3.13 -19.04 17.99
CA SER A 25 -2.06 -19.38 17.04
C SER A 25 -2.54 -19.85 15.65
N SER A 26 -3.84 -20.15 15.51
CA SER A 26 -4.44 -20.77 14.34
C SER A 26 -5.53 -19.93 13.67
N LEU A 27 -5.97 -18.84 14.31
CA LEU A 27 -7.09 -18.02 13.86
C LEU A 27 -6.84 -16.52 14.03
N VAL A 28 -7.03 -15.80 12.93
CA VAL A 28 -7.00 -14.35 12.84
C VAL A 28 -8.30 -13.86 12.23
N ASN A 29 -8.96 -12.93 12.91
CA ASN A 29 -10.14 -12.24 12.42
C ASN A 29 -9.73 -10.96 11.70
N VAL A 30 -10.06 -10.87 10.41
CA VAL A 30 -9.84 -9.70 9.57
C VAL A 30 -11.12 -8.87 9.56
N LYS A 31 -11.13 -7.74 10.27
CA LYS A 31 -12.30 -6.85 10.33
C LYS A 31 -12.24 -5.83 9.20
N LYS A 32 -13.30 -5.76 8.40
CA LYS A 32 -13.45 -4.81 7.30
C LYS A 32 -14.25 -3.58 7.76
N GLY A 33 -14.11 -2.46 7.04
CA GLY A 33 -14.81 -1.21 7.38
C GLY A 33 -16.34 -1.24 7.21
N ASN A 34 -16.89 -2.27 6.59
CA ASN A 34 -18.34 -2.52 6.53
C ASN A 34 -18.87 -3.30 7.75
N GLY A 35 -18.01 -3.63 8.73
CA GLY A 35 -18.36 -4.45 9.91
C GLY A 35 -18.30 -5.96 9.67
N GLU A 36 -18.00 -6.41 8.45
CA GLU A 36 -17.81 -7.83 8.14
C GLU A 36 -16.49 -8.34 8.76
N VAL A 37 -16.54 -9.57 9.29
CA VAL A 37 -15.37 -10.25 9.86
C VAL A 37 -15.06 -11.49 9.03
N LEU A 38 -13.83 -11.56 8.52
CA LEU A 38 -13.35 -12.69 7.75
C LEU A 38 -12.33 -13.48 8.58
N PRO A 39 -12.62 -14.75 8.95
CA PRO A 39 -11.66 -15.60 9.64
C PRO A 39 -10.59 -16.10 8.65
N ALA A 40 -9.34 -16.12 9.09
CA ALA A 40 -8.20 -16.64 8.33
C ALA A 40 -7.21 -17.36 9.26
N ASN A 41 -6.59 -18.44 8.78
CA ASN A 41 -5.56 -19.13 9.55
C ASN A 41 -4.19 -18.45 9.45
N HIS A 42 -3.93 -17.79 8.33
CA HIS A 42 -2.71 -17.06 8.07
C HIS A 42 -3.01 -15.76 7.33
N VAL A 43 -2.25 -14.71 7.66
CA VAL A 43 -2.37 -13.40 7.02
C VAL A 43 -1.02 -13.02 6.43
N TYR A 44 -1.01 -12.75 5.13
CA TYR A 44 0.15 -12.21 4.43
C TYR A 44 -0.09 -10.72 4.20
N SER A 45 0.70 -9.87 4.86
CA SER A 45 0.61 -8.43 4.65
C SER A 45 1.46 -8.01 3.46
N SER A 46 0.81 -7.40 2.46
CA SER A 46 1.43 -6.78 1.29
C SER A 46 1.17 -5.27 1.22
N ILE A 47 0.70 -4.68 2.32
CA ILE A 47 0.38 -3.26 2.43
C ILE A 47 1.56 -2.46 3.01
N PRO A 48 1.59 -1.11 2.86
CA PRO A 48 2.62 -0.28 3.46
C PRO A 48 2.73 -0.45 4.98
N SER A 49 3.96 -0.38 5.52
CA SER A 49 4.25 -0.62 6.94
C SER A 49 3.45 0.27 7.89
N HIS A 50 3.34 1.57 7.58
CA HIS A 50 2.58 2.53 8.38
C HIS A 50 1.07 2.22 8.42
N ALA A 51 0.54 1.54 7.40
CA ALA A 51 -0.86 1.11 7.36
C ALA A 51 -1.03 -0.17 8.20
N LEU A 52 -0.13 -1.15 8.05
CA LEU A 52 -0.12 -2.37 8.88
C LEU A 52 0.03 -2.05 10.37
N ALA A 53 0.90 -1.10 10.72
CA ALA A 53 1.11 -0.65 12.09
C ALA A 53 -0.21 -0.30 12.80
N LYS A 54 -1.13 0.37 12.09
CA LYS A 54 -2.44 0.74 12.63
C LYS A 54 -3.31 -0.48 12.91
N LEU A 55 -3.31 -1.46 12.01
CA LEU A 55 -4.16 -2.66 12.10
C LEU A 55 -3.80 -3.57 13.29
N VAL A 56 -2.52 -3.61 13.68
CA VAL A 56 -2.02 -4.48 14.77
C VAL A 56 -1.85 -3.76 16.11
N SER A 57 -2.06 -2.44 16.14
CA SER A 57 -1.77 -1.57 17.29
C SER A 57 -2.46 -1.98 18.60
N LYS A 58 -3.66 -2.56 18.52
CA LYS A 58 -4.46 -2.96 19.69
C LYS A 58 -3.85 -4.14 20.46
N GLN A 59 -3.33 -5.14 19.76
CA GLN A 59 -2.79 -6.37 20.38
C GLN A 59 -1.26 -6.39 20.42
N HIS A 60 -0.60 -5.72 19.48
CA HIS A 60 0.86 -5.73 19.33
C HIS A 60 1.42 -4.30 19.23
N PRO A 61 1.38 -3.51 20.32
CA PRO A 61 1.81 -2.12 20.30
C PRO A 61 3.32 -1.95 20.00
N GLU A 62 4.17 -2.87 20.45
CA GLU A 62 5.61 -2.81 20.14
C GLU A 62 5.90 -3.03 18.65
N LEU A 63 5.25 -4.03 18.04
CA LEU A 63 5.34 -4.27 16.61
C LEU A 63 4.79 -3.08 15.81
N SER A 64 3.68 -2.50 16.25
CA SER A 64 3.09 -1.30 15.65
C SER A 64 4.10 -0.15 15.62
N LYS A 65 4.81 0.09 16.72
CA LYS A 65 5.87 1.10 16.80
C LYS A 65 7.00 0.83 15.81
N LEU A 66 7.54 -0.39 15.78
CA LEU A 66 8.61 -0.77 14.86
C LEU A 66 8.22 -0.59 13.39
N LEU A 67 6.97 -0.92 13.04
CA LEU A 67 6.43 -0.74 11.69
C LEU A 67 6.23 0.74 11.33
N SER A 68 5.82 1.56 12.29
CA SER A 68 5.63 3.00 12.13
C SER A 68 6.94 3.76 11.94
N ASP A 69 8.04 3.27 12.51
CA ASP A 69 9.37 3.90 12.41
C ASP A 69 10.02 3.72 11.02
N ILE A 70 9.44 2.91 10.13
CA ILE A 70 9.95 2.71 8.76
C ILE A 70 9.67 3.97 7.92
N PRO A 71 10.70 4.69 7.46
CA PRO A 71 10.53 5.97 6.77
C PRO A 71 10.02 5.78 5.34
N PHE A 72 9.25 6.75 4.84
CA PHE A 72 8.85 6.87 3.45
C PHE A 72 8.79 8.33 3.03
N VAL A 73 8.85 8.58 1.72
CA VAL A 73 8.80 9.93 1.14
C VAL A 73 7.52 10.14 0.35
N THR A 74 7.09 11.40 0.25
CA THR A 74 5.98 11.80 -0.62
C THR A 74 6.52 12.23 -1.98
N VAL A 75 5.97 11.70 -3.06
CA VAL A 75 6.35 12.05 -4.44
C VAL A 75 5.13 12.65 -5.15
N GLY A 76 5.28 13.87 -5.66
CA GLY A 76 4.29 14.50 -6.54
C GLY A 76 4.61 14.24 -8.00
N ILE A 77 3.60 13.91 -8.80
CA ILE A 77 3.75 13.66 -10.24
C ILE A 77 2.93 14.70 -10.99
N VAL A 78 3.57 15.43 -11.91
CA VAL A 78 2.92 16.42 -12.79
C VAL A 78 3.09 15.96 -14.23
N ASN A 79 1.98 15.57 -14.86
CA ASN A 79 1.97 15.19 -16.27
C ASN A 79 1.62 16.41 -17.13
N LEU A 80 2.56 16.84 -17.98
CA LEU A 80 2.36 17.97 -18.90
C LEU A 80 2.28 17.45 -20.34
N TYR A 81 1.31 17.97 -21.11
CA TYR A 81 1.16 17.68 -22.53
C TYR A 81 1.18 18.98 -23.32
N PHE A 82 1.96 19.01 -24.41
CA PHE A 82 2.09 20.17 -25.29
C PHE A 82 1.64 19.79 -26.70
N SER A 83 0.63 20.48 -27.24
CA SER A 83 0.05 20.22 -28.58
C SER A 83 0.88 20.86 -29.71
N THR A 84 2.20 20.68 -29.69
CA THR A 84 3.13 21.19 -30.71
C THR A 84 3.76 20.04 -31.47
N GLN A 85 3.97 20.22 -32.78
CA GLN A 85 4.69 19.24 -33.60
C GLN A 85 6.22 19.37 -33.49
N LYS A 86 6.72 20.51 -32.96
CA LYS A 86 8.15 20.75 -32.78
C LYS A 86 8.58 20.35 -31.37
N PRO A 87 9.70 19.61 -31.20
CA PRO A 87 10.24 19.30 -29.89
C PRO A 87 10.59 20.59 -29.14
N LEU A 88 10.14 20.71 -27.89
CA LEU A 88 10.47 21.85 -27.02
C LEU A 88 11.89 21.74 -26.43
N ILE A 89 12.46 20.53 -26.41
CA ILE A 89 13.78 20.20 -25.87
C ILE A 89 14.43 19.10 -26.71
N THR A 90 15.73 18.89 -26.52
CA THR A 90 16.47 17.78 -27.14
C THR A 90 15.86 16.43 -26.74
N PRO A 91 15.66 15.49 -27.68
CA PRO A 91 15.10 14.17 -27.38
C PRO A 91 15.97 13.39 -26.37
N ALA A 92 15.36 13.00 -25.25
CA ALA A 92 15.95 12.16 -24.22
C ALA A 92 14.83 11.39 -23.47
N PHE A 93 15.19 10.37 -22.69
CA PHE A 93 14.23 9.66 -21.83
C PHE A 93 13.69 10.56 -20.71
N GLY A 94 14.57 11.39 -20.15
CA GLY A 94 14.30 12.31 -19.04
C GLY A 94 15.61 12.85 -18.49
N PHE A 95 15.53 13.70 -17.49
CA PHE A 95 16.68 14.22 -16.75
C PHE A 95 16.40 14.16 -15.25
N LEU A 96 17.47 14.12 -14.44
CA LEU A 96 17.41 14.21 -12.99
C LEU A 96 17.98 15.56 -12.58
N VAL A 97 17.31 16.24 -11.66
CA VAL A 97 17.79 17.50 -11.09
C VAL A 97 18.48 17.20 -9.76
N PRO A 98 19.75 17.58 -9.58
CA PRO A 98 20.43 17.47 -8.30
C PRO A 98 19.74 18.29 -7.21
N PRO A 99 19.71 17.82 -5.95
CA PRO A 99 19.07 18.57 -4.86
C PRO A 99 19.64 19.97 -4.62
N ILE A 100 20.92 20.21 -4.98
CA ILE A 100 21.61 21.50 -4.80
C ILE A 100 21.15 22.59 -5.78
N GLU A 101 20.46 22.22 -6.87
CA GLU A 101 19.96 23.17 -7.87
C GLU A 101 18.60 23.78 -7.46
N ASN A 102 18.04 23.37 -6.32
CA ASN A 102 16.86 24.02 -5.72
C ASN A 102 17.30 25.21 -4.85
N SER A 103 17.42 26.39 -5.45
CA SER A 103 17.47 27.69 -4.76
C SER A 103 16.15 28.42 -4.89
#